data_AF-A0A7C5WKT1-F1
#
_entry.id   AF-A0A7C5WKT1-F1
#
_cell.length_a   1.000
_cell.length_b   1.000
_cell.length_c   1.000
_cell.angle_alpha   90.00
_cell.angle_beta   90.00
_cell.angle_gamma   90.00
#
_symmetry.space_group_name_H-M   'P 1'
#
loop_
_entity.id
_entity.type
_entity.pdbx_description
1 polymer ?
#
loop_
_entity_poly.entity_id
_entity_poly.type
_entity_poly.pdbx_seq_one_letter_code
_entity_poly.pdbx_strand_id
1 'polypeptide(L)'
;MKILHAPVNIANQGWLLSRGQRALGHEADLHAVDTAAFGFPADLTLTLQEGTRPERVSKIFRYVAECVEADYDVYHFYYHASLMPRSYGIAPYADLP
;
A
#
# COMPACT_ATOMS: atom_id res chain seq x y z
N MET A 1 -15.09 -10.60 1.94
CA MET A 1 -13.93 -10.34 1.06
C MET A 1 -12.87 -9.71 1.90
N LYS A 2 -11.62 -10.11 1.67
CA LYS A 2 -10.41 -9.59 2.28
C LYS A 2 -9.73 -8.64 1.30
N ILE A 3 -9.65 -7.37 1.66
CA ILE A 3 -9.24 -6.27 0.77
C ILE A 3 -8.02 -5.59 1.38
N LEU A 4 -6.94 -5.49 0.62
CA LEU A 4 -5.77 -4.72 1.01
C LEU A 4 -5.76 -3.38 0.30
N HIS A 5 -5.74 -2.29 1.06
CA HIS A 5 -5.35 -0.97 0.60
C HIS A 5 -3.92 -0.69 1.05
N ALA A 6 -3.01 -0.55 0.10
CA ALA A 6 -1.62 -0.19 0.37
C ALA A 6 -1.19 1.13 -0.31
N PRO A 7 -1.90 2.26 -0.09
CA PRO A 7 -1.61 3.51 -0.79
C PRO A 7 -0.52 4.34 -0.09
N VAL A 8 0.02 5.31 -0.83
CA VAL A 8 0.48 6.56 -0.22
C VAL A 8 -0.76 7.30 0.26
N ASN A 9 -0.88 7.53 1.58
CA ASN A 9 -2.11 8.09 2.15
C ASN A 9 -2.32 9.54 1.69
N ILE A 10 -3.37 9.77 0.90
CA ILE A 10 -3.77 11.09 0.41
C ILE A 10 -5.08 11.47 1.06
N ALA A 11 -5.06 12.56 1.81
CA ALA A 11 -6.24 13.19 2.40
C ALA A 11 -7.17 12.17 3.13
N ASN A 12 -6.58 11.15 3.76
CA ASN A 12 -7.28 10.12 4.52
C ASN A 12 -8.28 9.25 3.72
N GLN A 13 -8.22 9.27 2.38
CA GLN A 13 -9.19 8.56 1.54
C GLN A 13 -9.18 7.05 1.77
N GLY A 14 -7.99 6.44 1.88
CA GLY A 14 -7.84 5.01 2.13
C GLY A 14 -8.47 4.57 3.45
N TRP A 15 -8.39 5.41 4.49
CA TRP A 15 -9.00 5.10 5.80
C TRP A 15 -10.52 5.10 5.70
N LEU A 16 -11.09 6.16 5.13
CA LEU A 16 -12.54 6.26 4.97
C LEU A 16 -13.11 5.10 4.14
N LEU A 17 -12.40 4.72 3.07
CA LEU A 17 -12.78 3.59 2.23
C LEU A 17 -12.71 2.26 3.00
N SER A 18 -11.58 1.97 3.66
CA SER A 18 -11.41 0.77 4.48
C SER A 18 -12.49 0.68 5.57
N ARG A 19 -12.76 1.79 6.29
CA ARG A 19 -13.81 1.82 7.31
C ARG A 19 -15.20 1.59 6.74
N GLY A 20 -15.52 2.19 5.59
CA GLY A 20 -16.78 1.96 4.89
C GLY A 20 -16.95 0.50 4.48
N GLN A 21 -15.90 -0.12 3.93
CA GLN A 21 -15.92 -1.54 3.56
C GLN A 21 -16.07 -2.46 4.78
N ARG A 22 -15.40 -2.17 5.90
CA ARG A 22 -15.60 -2.90 7.16
C ARG A 22 -17.03 -2.76 7.69
N ALA A 23 -17.63 -1.58 7.59
CA ALA A 23 -19.03 -1.37 7.97
C ALA A 23 -20.02 -2.17 7.11
N LEU A 24 -19.63 -2.53 5.89
CA LEU A 24 -20.40 -3.39 4.98
C LEU A 24 -20.12 -4.90 5.19
N GLY A 25 -19.29 -5.27 6.17
CA GLY A 25 -18.97 -6.66 6.51
C GLY A 25 -17.78 -7.25 5.75
N HIS A 26 -16.95 -6.43 5.10
CA HIS A 26 -15.69 -6.88 4.50
C HIS A 26 -14.54 -6.80 5.50
N GLU A 27 -13.51 -7.61 5.30
CA GLU A 27 -12.20 -7.42 5.93
C GLU A 27 -11.41 -6.47 5.03
N ALA A 28 -11.06 -5.28 5.52
CA ALA A 28 -10.40 -4.27 4.70
C ALA A 28 -9.27 -3.60 5.48
N ASP A 29 -8.03 -3.86 5.09
CA ASP A 29 -6.83 -3.37 5.77
C ASP A 29 -6.23 -2.17 5.05
N LEU A 30 -5.74 -1.19 5.82
CA LEU A 30 -5.02 -0.04 5.31
C LEU A 30 -3.56 -0.07 5.75
N HIS A 31 -2.67 -0.34 4.81
CA HIS A 31 -1.22 -0.27 4.97
C HIS A 31 -0.68 1.01 4.30
N ALA A 32 -0.36 2.04 5.09
CA ALA A 32 0.22 3.26 4.56
C ALA A 32 1.70 3.03 4.17
N VAL A 33 2.07 3.33 2.93
CA VAL A 33 3.42 3.10 2.39
C VAL A 33 4.49 4.06 2.97
N ASP A 34 4.03 5.15 3.57
CA ASP A 34 4.84 6.16 4.24
C ASP A 34 4.06 6.78 5.40
N THR A 35 4.77 7.37 6.35
CA THR A 35 4.21 8.26 7.35
C THR A 35 3.55 9.45 6.67
N ALA A 36 2.23 9.54 6.76
CA ALA A 36 1.51 10.69 6.22
C ALA A 36 2.00 11.97 6.92
N ALA A 37 2.34 13.01 6.16
CA ALA A 37 2.76 14.32 6.69
C ALA A 37 1.76 14.93 7.70
N PHE A 38 0.51 14.44 7.68
CA PHE A 38 -0.60 14.90 8.52
C PHE A 38 -1.06 13.86 9.57
N GLY A 39 -0.32 12.76 9.76
CA GLY A 39 -0.61 11.79 10.83
C GLY A 39 -1.95 11.05 10.68
N PHE A 40 -2.40 10.83 9.44
CA PHE A 40 -3.64 10.10 9.19
C PHE A 40 -3.56 8.64 9.68
N PRO A 41 -4.68 8.08 10.20
CA PRO A 41 -4.71 6.72 10.69
C PRO A 41 -4.50 5.69 9.58
N ALA A 42 -3.86 4.58 9.97
CA ALA A 42 -3.69 3.36 9.17
C ALA A 42 -3.64 2.16 10.11
N ASP A 43 -4.02 0.97 9.63
CA ASP A 43 -3.87 -0.28 10.40
C ASP A 43 -2.38 -0.65 10.51
N LEU A 44 -1.60 -0.36 9.46
CA LEU A 44 -0.14 -0.53 9.44
C LEU A 44 0.50 0.66 8.72
N THR A 45 1.63 1.15 9.25
CA THR A 45 2.48 2.12 8.55
C THR A 45 3.81 1.46 8.19
N LEU A 46 4.17 1.53 6.92
CA LEU A 46 5.35 0.89 6.35
C LEU A 46 6.45 1.93 6.11
N THR A 47 7.70 1.49 6.14
CA THR A 47 8.88 2.31 5.83
C THR A 47 9.56 1.85 4.53
N LEU A 48 8.75 1.63 3.49
CA LEU A 48 9.22 1.09 2.21
C LEU A 48 10.10 2.09 1.43
N GLN A 49 9.95 3.38 1.71
CA GLN A 49 10.68 4.45 1.00
C GLN A 49 12.02 4.80 1.66
N GLU A 50 12.31 4.28 2.85
CA GLU A 50 13.55 4.54 3.58
C GLU A 50 14.69 3.61 3.15
N GLY A 51 15.91 4.13 3.13
CA GLY A 51 17.15 3.39 2.87
C GLY A 51 17.70 3.58 1.45
N THR A 52 18.75 2.83 1.15
CA THR A 52 19.41 2.79 -0.16
C THR A 52 18.49 2.19 -1.23
N ARG A 53 18.85 2.42 -2.49
CA ARG A 53 18.09 1.94 -3.66
C ARG A 53 17.79 0.42 -3.62
N PRO A 54 18.77 -0.47 -3.34
CA PRO A 54 18.52 -1.92 -3.26
C PRO A 54 17.67 -2.31 -2.06
N GLU A 55 17.85 -1.65 -0.91
CA GLU A 55 17.08 -1.93 0.31
C GLU A 55 15.60 -1.64 0.10
N ARG A 56 15.27 -0.50 -0.52
CA ARG A 56 13.87 -0.14 -0.85
C ARG A 56 13.20 -1.18 -1.73
N VAL A 57 13.90 -1.63 -2.77
CA VAL A 57 13.39 -2.68 -3.68
C VAL A 57 13.18 -4.00 -2.96
N SER A 58 14.15 -4.42 -2.15
CA SER A 58 14.03 -5.63 -1.34
C SER A 58 12.85 -5.56 -0.37
N LYS A 59 12.66 -4.42 0.31
CA LYS A 59 11.50 -4.17 1.18
C LYS A 59 10.18 -4.28 0.42
N ILE A 60 10.08 -3.69 -0.77
CA ILE A 60 8.88 -3.74 -1.62
C ILE A 60 8.57 -5.19 -2.02
N PHE A 61 9.55 -5.94 -2.56
CA PHE A 61 9.32 -7.32 -2.97
C PHE A 61 8.95 -8.23 -1.79
N ARG A 62 9.61 -8.04 -0.64
CA ARG A 62 9.26 -8.77 0.58
C ARG A 62 7.82 -8.46 1.00
N TYR A 63 7.44 -7.19 1.01
CA TYR A 63 6.08 -6.77 1.35
C TYR A 63 5.03 -7.35 0.39
N VAL A 64 5.29 -7.32 -0.92
CA VAL A 64 4.38 -7.92 -1.90
C VAL A 64 4.26 -9.42 -1.69
N ALA A 65 5.34 -10.13 -1.39
CA ALA A 65 5.30 -11.55 -1.06
C ALA A 65 4.46 -11.83 0.20
N GLU A 66 4.65 -11.05 1.27
CA GLU A 66 3.84 -11.12 2.50
C GLU A 66 2.35 -10.88 2.21
N CYS A 67 2.02 -9.94 1.29
CA CYS A 67 0.65 -9.69 0.89
C CYS A 67 0.04 -10.86 0.12
N VAL A 68 0.81 -11.49 -0.77
CA VAL A 68 0.37 -12.67 -1.53
C VAL A 68 0.15 -13.86 -0.59
N GLU A 69 1.05 -14.09 0.37
CA GLU A 69 0.88 -15.13 1.38
C GLU A 69 -0.34 -14.90 2.29
N ALA A 70 -0.70 -13.64 2.52
CA ALA A 70 -1.87 -13.26 3.27
C ALA A 70 -3.20 -13.47 2.51
N ASP A 71 -3.17 -13.83 1.22
CA ASP A 71 -4.32 -14.29 0.44
C ASP A 71 -5.52 -13.32 0.47
N TYR A 72 -5.28 -12.05 0.09
CA TYR A 72 -6.36 -11.09 -0.11
C TYR A 72 -7.12 -11.37 -1.42
N ASP A 73 -8.43 -11.11 -1.43
CA ASP A 73 -9.26 -11.18 -2.63
C ASP A 73 -8.99 -10.00 -3.58
N VAL A 74 -8.61 -8.84 -3.02
CA VAL A 74 -8.40 -7.59 -3.78
C VAL A 74 -7.18 -6.85 -3.22
N TYR A 75 -6.31 -6.40 -4.14
CA TYR A 75 -5.11 -5.64 -3.81
C TYR A 75 -5.15 -4.25 -4.47
N HIS A 76 -5.10 -3.20 -3.66
CA HIS A 76 -5.04 -1.81 -4.09
C HIS A 76 -3.70 -1.18 -3.68
N PHE A 77 -2.68 -1.33 -4.53
CA PHE A 77 -1.35 -0.73 -4.30
C PHE A 77 -1.23 0.73 -4.75
N TYR A 78 -2.27 1.30 -5.37
CA TYR A 78 -2.22 2.64 -5.96
C TYR A 78 -3.30 3.57 -5.43
N TYR A 79 -2.86 4.69 -4.86
CA TYR A 79 -3.52 5.99 -4.91
C TYR A 79 -2.42 7.01 -5.23
N HIS A 80 -2.50 7.69 -6.39
CA HIS A 80 -1.57 8.72 -6.91
C HIS A 80 -0.13 8.30 -7.22
N ALA A 81 0.43 7.33 -6.50
CA ALA A 81 1.79 6.85 -6.70
C ALA A 81 1.85 5.33 -6.66
N SER A 82 2.75 4.79 -7.50
CA SER A 82 3.12 3.37 -7.53
C SER A 82 3.90 3.00 -6.27
N LEU A 83 3.76 1.74 -5.84
CA LEU A 83 4.61 1.17 -4.79
C LEU A 83 6.07 1.13 -5.26
N MET A 84 6.27 0.97 -6.57
CA MET A 84 7.58 0.96 -7.21
C MET A 84 8.11 2.38 -7.41
N PRO A 85 9.40 2.62 -7.16
CA PRO A 85 9.89 3.98 -7.25
C PRO A 85 10.14 4.39 -8.71
N ARG A 86 9.88 5.66 -9.04
CA ARG A 86 9.90 6.20 -10.41
C ARG A 86 11.22 6.08 -11.19
N SER A 87 12.36 5.89 -10.52
CA SER A 87 13.70 6.04 -11.14
C SER A 87 14.40 4.72 -11.50
N TYR A 88 13.67 3.62 -11.70
CA TYR A 88 14.27 2.28 -11.70
C TYR A 88 14.45 1.61 -13.07
N GLY A 89 14.12 2.27 -14.18
CA GLY A 89 14.15 1.66 -15.52
C GLY A 89 13.06 0.61 -15.75
N ILE A 90 12.26 0.31 -14.71
CA ILE A 90 10.96 -0.34 -14.79
C ILE A 90 9.98 0.73 -15.25
N ALA A 91 9.13 0.41 -16.23
CA ALA A 91 8.13 1.34 -16.73
C ALA A 91 7.28 1.85 -15.56
N PRO A 92 6.96 3.16 -15.51
CA PRO A 92 5.93 3.66 -14.62
C PRO A 92 4.70 2.75 -14.77
N TYR A 93 4.03 2.43 -13.65
CA TYR A 93 2.80 1.64 -13.64
C TYR A 93 2.94 0.13 -13.88
N ALA A 94 4.15 -0.45 -13.75
CA ALA A 94 4.33 -1.91 -13.83
C ALA A 94 3.57 -2.72 -12.74
N ASP A 95 3.01 -2.04 -11.74
CA ASP A 95 2.16 -2.56 -10.69
C ASP A 95 0.66 -2.27 -10.91
N LEU A 96 0.28 -1.67 -12.05
CA LEU A 96 -1.12 -1.52 -12.45
C LEU A 96 -1.61 -2.81 -13.15
N PRO A 97 -2.90 -3.18 -12.95
CA PRO A 97 -3.53 -4.26 -13.71
C PRO A 97 -3.71 -3.95 -15.19
#